data_AF-A0A5C5YCU2-F1
#
_entry.id   AF-A0A5C5YCU2-F1
#
_cell.length_a   1.000
_cell.length_b   1.000
_cell.length_c   1.000
_cell.angle_alpha   90.00
_cell.angle_beta   90.00
_cell.angle_gamma   90.00
#
_symmetry.space_group_name_H-M   'P 1'
#
loop_
_entity.id
_entity.type
_entity.pdbx_description
1 polymer ?
#
loop_
_entity_poly.entity_id
_entity_poly.type
_entity_poly.pdbx_seq_one_letter_code
_entity_poly.pdbx_strand_id
1 'polypeptide(L)'
;MQDVSDPHSEDQSLTTPTDENRRVLLIDDNHAIHDDYNKILVPARDSGELDELGSLLFEDAAPSRGPAIGFETTSAYQGQEALAIVEKSVEDNRRFAMAFVDMRMPPGWDGLETIKRMWEVDEELQVVICSAYSDHSWNELVDELPKDDQWLLLRKPFDGAEVSQLALALTKKWSLGRETRKSLAQLREALGEREQLLDALGSSTERMCSEYGKIAEHIESSFHAIEVLTRAYQSLDEAATPEGVPAAAWTAAAQQVEAASPQGEMAETLTTARATLDSFKKINATVATMREKAGVGG
;
A
#
# COMPACT_ATOMS: atom_id res chain seq x y z
N MET A 1 44.63 2.07 -21.05
CA MET A 1 44.20 3.37 -21.60
C MET A 1 43.49 3.08 -22.91
N GLN A 2 42.19 2.87 -22.83
CA GLN A 2 41.32 2.75 -24.00
C GLN A 2 40.15 3.68 -23.74
N ASP A 3 40.13 4.70 -24.59
CA ASP A 3 39.09 5.69 -24.78
C ASP A 3 37.78 4.96 -25.11
N VAL A 4 36.75 5.12 -24.27
CA VAL A 4 35.38 4.77 -24.63
C VAL A 4 34.57 6.04 -24.45
N SER A 5 34.48 6.76 -25.55
CA SER A 5 33.66 7.94 -25.72
C SER A 5 32.18 7.59 -25.53
N ASP A 6 31.52 8.40 -24.70
CA ASP A 6 30.07 8.58 -24.67
C ASP A 6 29.52 8.84 -26.08
N PRO A 7 28.42 8.18 -26.47
CA PRO A 7 27.51 8.72 -27.45
C PRO A 7 26.16 9.00 -26.78
N HIS A 8 25.87 10.29 -26.65
CA HIS A 8 24.59 10.94 -26.99
C HIS A 8 23.33 10.09 -26.76
N SER A 9 22.54 10.42 -25.72
CA SER A 9 21.44 11.38 -25.85
C SER A 9 20.43 10.98 -26.92
N GLU A 10 19.52 10.08 -26.54
CA GLU A 10 18.20 10.01 -27.13
C GLU A 10 17.20 10.55 -26.12
N ASP A 11 16.91 11.82 -26.34
CA ASP A 11 15.70 12.53 -25.96
C ASP A 11 14.46 11.70 -26.35
N GLN A 12 14.03 10.83 -25.44
CA GLN A 12 12.66 10.30 -25.47
C GLN A 12 11.76 11.37 -24.87
N SER A 13 11.45 12.36 -25.70
CA SER A 13 10.30 13.22 -25.55
C SER A 13 9.05 12.35 -25.41
N LEU A 14 8.70 12.04 -24.16
CA LEU A 14 7.39 11.55 -23.74
C LEU A 14 6.35 12.64 -24.02
N THR A 15 6.05 12.86 -25.30
CA THR A 15 4.87 13.58 -25.74
C THR A 15 3.75 12.56 -25.89
N THR A 16 3.31 12.00 -24.75
CA THR A 16 1.96 11.46 -24.70
C THR A 16 1.01 12.66 -24.85
N PRO A 17 0.12 12.70 -25.87
CA PRO A 17 -0.93 13.69 -25.89
C PRO A 17 -1.71 13.53 -24.58
N THR A 18 -1.74 14.58 -23.78
CA THR A 18 -2.46 14.60 -22.51
C THR A 18 -3.94 14.31 -22.79
N ASP A 19 -4.41 13.13 -22.39
CA ASP A 19 -5.83 12.79 -22.29
C ASP A 19 -6.44 13.54 -21.09
N GLU A 20 -6.27 14.86 -21.10
CA GLU A 20 -6.84 15.78 -20.13
C GLU A 20 -8.34 15.84 -20.36
N ASN A 21 -9.11 15.65 -19.29
CA ASN A 21 -10.55 15.77 -19.38
C ASN A 21 -10.93 17.23 -19.63
N ARG A 22 -11.34 17.54 -20.86
CA ARG A 22 -11.75 18.88 -21.30
C ARG A 22 -13.26 19.00 -21.48
N ARG A 23 -14.03 18.13 -20.80
CA ARG A 23 -15.48 18.14 -20.86
C ARG A 23 -16.02 19.18 -19.90
N VAL A 24 -16.74 20.16 -20.45
CA VAL A 24 -17.30 21.32 -19.75
C VAL A 24 -18.82 21.27 -19.85
N LEU A 25 -19.50 21.38 -18.72
CA LEU A 25 -20.96 21.51 -18.67
C LEU A 25 -21.34 23.00 -18.57
N LEU A 26 -22.22 23.47 -19.43
CA LEU A 26 -22.75 24.82 -19.44
C LEU A 26 -24.18 24.78 -18.90
N ILE A 27 -24.47 25.56 -17.86
CA ILE A 27 -25.75 25.58 -17.18
C ILE A 27 -26.23 27.02 -17.04
N ASP A 28 -27.14 27.43 -17.91
CA ASP A 28 -27.75 28.76 -17.95
C ASP A 28 -29.13 28.65 -18.64
N ASP A 29 -30.13 29.42 -18.21
CA ASP A 29 -31.47 29.36 -18.83
C ASP A 29 -31.54 30.11 -20.17
N ASN A 30 -30.51 30.90 -20.49
CA ASN A 30 -30.43 31.69 -21.70
C ASN A 30 -29.51 31.04 -22.76
N HIS A 31 -30.14 30.50 -23.80
CA HIS A 31 -29.44 29.91 -24.96
C HIS A 31 -28.35 30.80 -25.58
N ALA A 32 -28.52 32.14 -25.59
CA ALA A 32 -27.52 33.03 -26.18
C ALA A 32 -26.18 32.99 -25.44
N ILE A 33 -26.21 32.79 -24.12
CA ILE A 33 -25.01 32.66 -23.29
C ILE A 33 -24.24 31.38 -23.65
N HIS A 34 -24.94 30.29 -23.95
CA HIS A 34 -24.31 29.04 -24.39
C HIS A 34 -23.62 29.21 -25.75
N ASP A 35 -24.24 29.94 -26.68
CA ASP A 35 -23.62 30.25 -27.97
C ASP A 35 -22.34 31.06 -27.80
N ASP A 36 -22.33 32.02 -26.87
CA ASP A 36 -21.14 32.81 -26.57
C ASP A 36 -20.03 31.96 -25.92
N TYR A 37 -20.37 31.09 -24.96
CA TYR A 37 -19.41 30.11 -24.43
C TYR A 37 -18.84 29.20 -25.53
N ASN A 38 -19.67 28.72 -26.45
CA ASN A 38 -19.22 27.85 -27.53
C ASN A 38 -18.27 28.59 -28.49
N LYS A 39 -18.50 29.87 -28.78
CA LYS A 39 -17.57 30.68 -29.59
C LYS A 39 -16.20 30.81 -28.93
N ILE A 40 -16.15 30.86 -27.60
CA ILE A 40 -14.91 31.04 -26.83
C ILE A 40 -14.19 29.70 -26.60
N LEU A 41 -14.91 28.66 -26.15
CA LEU A 41 -14.33 27.40 -25.65
C LEU A 41 -14.16 26.33 -26.73
N VAL A 42 -14.96 26.38 -27.79
CA VAL A 42 -14.85 25.46 -28.91
C VAL A 42 -14.07 26.17 -30.00
N PRO A 43 -12.77 25.85 -30.20
CA PRO A 43 -11.97 26.54 -31.20
C PRO A 43 -12.65 26.37 -32.55
N ALA A 44 -12.91 27.49 -33.22
CA ALA A 44 -13.09 27.46 -34.66
C ALA A 44 -11.83 26.80 -35.22
N ARG A 45 -11.97 25.94 -36.24
CA ARG A 45 -10.85 25.19 -36.84
C ARG A 45 -9.71 26.09 -37.39
N ASP A 46 -9.76 27.42 -37.20
CA ASP A 46 -8.84 28.44 -37.72
C ASP A 46 -8.56 29.67 -36.81
N SER A 47 -8.91 29.72 -35.51
CA SER A 47 -8.84 30.98 -34.73
C SER A 47 -7.52 31.20 -33.97
N GLY A 48 -6.69 32.14 -34.45
CA GLY A 48 -5.45 32.63 -33.84
C GLY A 48 -5.59 33.65 -32.70
N GLU A 49 -6.75 33.75 -32.04
CA GLU A 49 -7.03 34.78 -31.02
C GLU A 49 -6.38 34.48 -29.64
N LEU A 50 -6.17 33.21 -29.30
CA LEU A 50 -5.41 32.83 -28.08
C LEU A 50 -3.92 33.17 -28.20
N ASP A 51 -3.40 33.27 -29.42
CA ASP A 51 -2.01 33.63 -29.74
C ASP A 51 -1.76 35.13 -29.48
N GLU A 52 -2.77 35.97 -29.71
CA GLU A 52 -2.70 37.42 -29.44
C GLU A 52 -2.67 37.72 -27.95
N LEU A 53 -3.43 36.99 -27.12
CA LEU A 53 -3.37 37.10 -25.65
C LEU A 53 -2.02 36.65 -25.08
N GLY A 54 -1.41 35.60 -25.65
CA GLY A 54 -0.05 35.17 -25.31
C GLY A 54 1.00 36.21 -25.69
N SER A 55 0.88 36.80 -26.88
CA SER A 55 1.78 37.86 -27.35
C SER A 55 1.65 39.17 -26.57
N LEU A 56 0.47 39.49 -26.03
CA LEU A 56 0.24 40.71 -25.24
C LEU A 56 0.75 40.60 -23.80
N LEU A 57 0.81 39.37 -23.27
CA LEU A 57 1.29 39.08 -21.91
C LEU A 57 2.80 38.77 -21.86
N PHE A 58 3.38 38.31 -22.97
CA PHE A 58 4.80 38.00 -23.08
C PHE A 58 5.38 38.72 -24.32
N GLU A 59 6.02 39.86 -24.11
CA GLU A 59 6.56 40.76 -25.17
C GLU A 59 7.64 40.13 -26.09
N ASP A 60 7.96 38.83 -25.98
CA ASP A 60 9.00 38.14 -26.76
C ASP A 60 8.65 36.72 -27.23
N ALA A 61 7.38 36.31 -27.17
CA ALA A 61 6.99 35.00 -27.69
C ALA A 61 6.72 35.09 -29.21
N ALA A 62 7.63 34.55 -30.03
CA ALA A 62 7.31 34.20 -31.41
C ALA A 62 6.03 33.33 -31.44
N PRO A 63 5.16 33.43 -32.47
CA PRO A 63 3.95 32.63 -32.57
C PRO A 63 4.31 31.16 -32.81
N SER A 64 4.68 30.47 -31.74
CA SER A 64 4.75 29.03 -31.69
C SER A 64 3.30 28.58 -31.63
N ARG A 65 2.77 28.14 -32.79
CA ARG A 65 1.48 27.45 -32.90
C ARG A 65 1.43 26.26 -31.95
N GLY A 66 1.09 26.51 -30.69
CA GLY A 66 0.59 25.50 -29.79
C GLY A 66 -0.78 25.05 -30.29
N PRO A 67 -1.17 23.78 -30.08
CA PRO A 67 -2.49 23.33 -30.46
C PRO A 67 -3.55 24.18 -29.73
N ALA A 68 -4.49 24.76 -30.50
CA ALA A 68 -5.64 25.44 -29.94
C ALA A 68 -6.33 24.51 -28.92
N ILE A 69 -6.38 24.93 -27.66
CA ILE A 69 -6.94 24.11 -26.58
C ILE A 69 -8.46 24.10 -26.75
N GLY A 70 -8.99 23.02 -27.31
CA GLY A 70 -10.44 22.84 -27.47
C GLY A 70 -11.09 22.11 -26.32
N PHE A 71 -12.29 22.56 -25.94
CA PHE A 71 -13.15 21.92 -24.95
C PHE A 71 -14.34 21.21 -25.60
N GLU A 72 -14.80 20.14 -24.97
CA GLU A 72 -16.06 19.46 -25.31
C GLU A 72 -17.15 20.05 -24.41
N THR A 73 -18.01 20.90 -24.97
CA THR A 73 -19.10 21.53 -24.21
C THR A 73 -20.37 20.70 -24.31
N THR A 74 -21.13 20.63 -23.22
CA THR A 74 -22.50 20.11 -23.18
C THR A 74 -23.38 21.16 -22.51
N SER A 75 -24.59 21.37 -23.01
CA SER A 75 -25.52 22.37 -22.49
C SER A 75 -26.63 21.72 -21.67
N ALA A 76 -26.97 22.35 -20.55
CA ALA A 76 -28.18 22.12 -19.78
C ALA A 76 -28.86 23.47 -19.54
N TYR A 77 -30.17 23.56 -19.69
CA TYR A 77 -30.88 24.84 -19.62
C TYR A 77 -31.58 25.05 -18.27
N GLN A 78 -31.52 24.05 -17.38
CA GLN A 78 -32.05 24.07 -16.03
C GLN A 78 -31.25 23.13 -15.12
N GLY A 79 -31.33 23.35 -13.80
CA GLY A 79 -30.61 22.54 -12.83
C GLY A 79 -30.95 21.04 -12.82
N GLN A 80 -32.22 20.69 -13.03
CA GLN A 80 -32.65 19.28 -13.08
C GLN A 80 -32.05 18.54 -14.27
N GLU A 81 -31.99 19.21 -15.43
CA GLU A 81 -31.38 18.67 -16.63
C GLU A 81 -29.88 18.47 -16.43
N ALA A 82 -29.21 19.46 -15.81
CA ALA A 82 -27.79 19.37 -15.50
C ALA A 82 -27.49 18.17 -14.60
N LEU A 83 -28.28 17.95 -13.55
CA LEU A 83 -28.12 16.79 -12.67
C LEU A 83 -28.23 15.47 -13.44
N ALA A 84 -29.27 15.30 -14.26
CA ALA A 84 -29.44 14.09 -15.06
C ALA A 84 -28.28 13.85 -16.04
N ILE A 85 -27.72 14.92 -16.62
CA ILE A 85 -26.54 14.85 -17.47
C ILE A 85 -25.31 14.41 -16.66
N VAL A 86 -25.11 14.94 -15.46
CA VAL A 86 -24.00 14.56 -14.57
C VAL A 86 -24.12 13.10 -14.13
N GLU A 87 -25.30 12.67 -13.65
CA GLU A 87 -25.57 11.29 -13.26
C GLU A 87 -25.22 10.32 -14.38
N LYS A 88 -25.73 10.56 -15.59
CA LYS A 88 -25.41 9.75 -16.76
C LYS A 88 -23.91 9.76 -17.09
N SER A 89 -23.26 10.92 -16.95
CA SER A 89 -21.82 11.04 -17.21
C SER A 89 -20.97 10.19 -16.24
N VAL A 90 -21.43 10.07 -14.99
CA VAL A 90 -20.82 9.23 -13.97
C VAL A 90 -21.04 7.75 -14.28
N GLU A 91 -22.27 7.37 -14.63
CA GLU A 91 -22.62 6.00 -15.05
C GLU A 91 -21.82 5.53 -16.27
N ASP A 92 -21.69 6.40 -17.28
CA ASP A 92 -20.94 6.13 -18.50
C ASP A 92 -19.40 6.20 -18.29
N ASN A 93 -18.94 6.50 -17.07
CA ASN A 93 -17.54 6.75 -16.70
C ASN A 93 -16.86 7.81 -17.61
N ARG A 94 -17.67 8.74 -18.11
CA ARG A 94 -17.25 9.92 -18.88
C ARG A 94 -17.68 11.15 -18.10
N ARG A 95 -16.98 11.43 -17.00
CA ARG A 95 -17.29 12.57 -16.11
C ARG A 95 -16.99 13.91 -16.77
N PHE A 96 -17.68 14.96 -16.33
CA PHE A 96 -17.29 16.33 -16.65
C PHE A 96 -16.14 16.76 -15.74
N ALA A 97 -15.19 17.52 -16.27
CA ALA A 97 -14.12 18.08 -15.46
C ALA A 97 -14.60 19.33 -14.72
N MET A 98 -15.45 20.12 -15.36
CA MET A 98 -16.00 21.33 -14.77
C MET A 98 -17.37 21.72 -15.31
N ALA A 99 -18.04 22.65 -14.61
CA ALA A 99 -19.27 23.28 -15.04
C ALA A 99 -19.25 24.80 -14.86
N PHE A 100 -19.82 25.55 -15.82
CA PHE A 100 -20.25 26.94 -15.63
C PHE A 100 -21.72 26.95 -15.23
N VAL A 101 -22.08 27.64 -14.15
CA VAL A 101 -23.42 27.57 -13.56
C VAL A 101 -23.95 28.97 -13.27
N ASP A 102 -25.02 29.36 -13.95
CA ASP A 102 -25.73 30.58 -13.61
C ASP A 102 -26.49 30.45 -12.28
N MET A 103 -26.51 31.53 -11.51
CA MET A 103 -27.21 31.53 -10.21
C MET A 103 -28.73 31.63 -10.35
N ARG A 104 -29.29 32.23 -11.41
CA ARG A 104 -30.74 32.45 -11.55
C ARG A 104 -31.31 31.77 -12.78
N MET A 105 -31.92 30.61 -12.58
CA MET A 105 -32.57 29.83 -13.65
C MET A 105 -34.05 29.56 -13.36
N PRO A 106 -34.95 30.57 -13.44
CA PRO A 106 -36.38 30.33 -13.32
C PRO A 106 -36.92 29.45 -14.46
N PRO A 107 -38.00 28.67 -14.26
CA PRO A 107 -38.75 28.43 -13.02
C PRO A 107 -38.20 27.28 -12.14
N GLY A 108 -37.07 26.68 -12.53
CA GLY A 108 -36.51 25.49 -11.89
C GLY A 108 -35.61 25.79 -10.69
N TRP A 109 -34.58 24.97 -10.53
CA TRP A 109 -33.59 25.15 -9.47
C TRP A 109 -32.68 26.33 -9.78
N ASP A 110 -32.30 27.08 -8.74
CA ASP A 110 -31.24 28.06 -8.85
C ASP A 110 -29.87 27.37 -8.98
N GLY A 111 -28.83 28.16 -9.24
CA GLY A 111 -27.48 27.62 -9.42
C GLY A 111 -26.93 26.99 -8.14
N LEU A 112 -27.25 27.53 -6.97
CA LEU A 112 -26.74 27.04 -5.68
C LEU A 112 -27.25 25.63 -5.40
N GLU A 113 -28.55 25.42 -5.53
CA GLU A 113 -29.20 24.12 -5.36
C GLU A 113 -28.72 23.11 -6.42
N THR A 114 -28.51 23.59 -7.65
CA THR A 114 -27.97 22.76 -8.74
C THR A 114 -26.57 22.24 -8.41
N ILE A 115 -25.67 23.12 -7.92
CA ILE A 115 -24.30 22.75 -7.55
C ILE A 115 -24.29 21.71 -6.45
N LYS A 116 -25.08 21.92 -5.38
CA LYS A 116 -25.15 20.98 -4.26
C LYS A 116 -25.55 19.58 -4.72
N ARG A 117 -26.62 19.47 -5.52
CA ARG A 117 -27.08 18.18 -6.04
C ARG A 117 -26.08 17.53 -6.98
N MET A 118 -25.42 18.30 -7.85
CA MET A 118 -24.37 17.74 -8.71
C MET A 118 -23.20 17.20 -7.89
N TRP A 119 -22.81 17.86 -6.80
CA TRP A 119 -21.73 17.38 -5.93
C TRP A 119 -22.07 16.17 -5.06
N GLU A 120 -23.35 15.91 -4.79
CA GLU A 120 -23.78 14.65 -4.18
C GLU A 120 -23.50 13.45 -5.10
N VAL A 121 -23.49 13.68 -6.42
CA VAL A 121 -23.27 12.65 -7.45
C VAL A 121 -21.81 12.60 -7.92
N ASP A 122 -21.19 13.76 -8.13
CA ASP A 122 -19.80 13.91 -8.54
C ASP A 122 -19.08 14.94 -7.67
N GLU A 123 -18.42 14.44 -6.62
CA GLU A 123 -17.67 15.28 -5.71
C GLU A 123 -16.41 15.93 -6.31
N GLU A 124 -15.98 15.52 -7.50
CA GLU A 124 -14.75 16.00 -8.14
C GLU A 124 -15.00 17.17 -9.08
N LEU A 125 -16.25 17.38 -9.48
CA LEU A 125 -16.66 18.38 -10.46
C LEU A 125 -16.25 19.79 -10.01
N GLN A 126 -15.42 20.45 -10.81
CA GLN A 126 -15.06 21.85 -10.56
C GLN A 126 -16.16 22.78 -11.05
N VAL A 127 -16.43 23.87 -10.35
CA VAL A 127 -17.56 24.75 -10.64
C VAL A 127 -17.10 26.20 -10.85
N VAL A 128 -17.64 26.87 -11.84
CA VAL A 128 -17.59 28.32 -11.96
C VAL A 128 -19.01 28.85 -11.79
N ILE A 129 -19.22 29.61 -10.73
CA ILE A 129 -20.46 30.31 -10.46
C ILE A 129 -20.50 31.56 -11.31
N CYS A 130 -21.54 31.70 -12.13
CA CYS A 130 -21.78 32.89 -12.94
C CYS A 130 -22.90 33.72 -12.28
N SER A 131 -22.62 34.97 -11.91
CA SER A 131 -23.63 35.85 -11.27
C SER A 131 -23.60 37.27 -11.83
N ALA A 132 -24.78 37.89 -11.91
CA ALA A 132 -25.00 39.26 -12.38
C ALA A 132 -25.03 40.32 -11.25
N TYR A 133 -24.41 40.03 -10.10
CA TYR A 133 -24.17 41.00 -9.03
C TYR A 133 -25.41 41.32 -8.17
N SER A 134 -25.98 40.34 -7.45
CA SER A 134 -26.89 40.57 -6.29
C SER A 134 -27.56 39.32 -5.69
N ASP A 135 -27.20 38.10 -6.13
CA ASP A 135 -28.09 36.94 -5.91
C ASP A 135 -27.90 36.27 -4.55
N HIS A 136 -26.66 36.15 -4.10
CA HIS A 136 -26.29 35.65 -2.79
C HIS A 136 -25.16 36.49 -2.22
N SER A 137 -25.12 36.62 -0.90
CA SER A 137 -23.96 37.24 -0.26
C SER A 137 -22.75 36.30 -0.34
N TRP A 138 -21.54 36.85 -0.38
CA TRP A 138 -20.32 36.03 -0.38
C TRP A 138 -20.28 35.04 0.81
N ASN A 139 -20.72 35.49 1.99
CA ASN A 139 -20.76 34.66 3.19
C ASN A 139 -21.76 33.49 3.05
N GLU A 140 -22.92 33.75 2.46
CA GLU A 140 -23.93 32.71 2.20
C GLU A 140 -23.41 31.64 1.24
N LEU A 141 -22.68 32.03 0.19
CA LEU A 141 -22.04 31.06 -0.71
C LEU A 141 -20.99 30.22 0.01
N VAL A 142 -20.15 30.83 0.84
CA VAL A 142 -19.11 30.11 1.61
C VAL A 142 -19.73 29.16 2.64
N ASP A 143 -20.81 29.57 3.30
CA ASP A 143 -21.50 28.75 4.31
C ASP A 143 -22.23 27.55 3.66
N GLU A 144 -22.81 27.75 2.47
CA GLU A 144 -23.60 26.74 1.77
C GLU A 144 -22.76 25.83 0.85
N LEU A 145 -21.56 26.27 0.45
CA LEU A 145 -20.62 25.53 -0.42
C LEU A 145 -19.28 25.31 0.31
N PRO A 146 -19.19 24.32 1.20
CA PRO A 146 -18.02 24.10 2.07
C PRO A 146 -16.74 23.67 1.32
N LYS A 147 -16.84 23.36 0.02
CA LYS A 147 -15.70 22.98 -0.84
C LYS A 147 -15.05 24.22 -1.45
N ASP A 148 -14.45 25.06 -0.61
CA ASP A 148 -13.88 26.36 -0.95
C ASP A 148 -12.85 26.34 -2.09
N ASP A 149 -12.21 25.21 -2.34
CA ASP A 149 -11.25 25.05 -3.43
C ASP A 149 -11.87 24.58 -4.76
N GLN A 150 -13.12 24.12 -4.78
CA GLN A 150 -13.73 23.51 -5.98
C GLN A 150 -14.65 24.45 -6.76
N TRP A 151 -14.80 25.70 -6.30
CA TRP A 151 -15.60 26.68 -7.01
C TRP A 151 -14.90 28.03 -7.14
N LEU A 152 -15.17 28.73 -8.24
CA LEU A 152 -14.73 30.10 -8.50
C LEU A 152 -15.92 30.96 -8.91
N LEU A 153 -15.83 32.26 -8.66
CA LEU A 153 -16.87 33.22 -9.05
C LEU A 153 -16.44 33.97 -10.32
N LEU A 154 -17.28 33.92 -11.34
CA LEU A 154 -17.18 34.72 -12.56
C LEU A 154 -18.34 35.71 -12.63
N ARG A 155 -18.03 37.00 -12.71
CA ARG A 155 -19.04 38.04 -12.73
C ARG A 155 -19.52 38.32 -14.15
N LYS A 156 -20.82 38.47 -14.33
CA LYS A 156 -21.43 38.93 -15.59
C LYS A 156 -21.39 40.47 -15.68
N PRO A 157 -21.12 41.05 -16.86
CA PRO A 157 -20.65 40.38 -18.08
C PRO A 157 -19.18 39.92 -17.94
N PHE A 158 -18.86 38.76 -18.49
CA PHE A 158 -17.52 38.16 -18.43
C PHE A 158 -16.76 38.34 -19.75
N ASP A 159 -15.42 38.38 -19.67
CA ASP A 159 -14.55 38.41 -20.84
C ASP A 159 -14.20 36.98 -21.32
N GLY A 160 -13.99 36.81 -22.62
CA GLY A 160 -13.63 35.52 -23.21
C GLY A 160 -12.28 34.99 -22.70
N ALA A 161 -11.35 35.90 -22.38
CA ALA A 161 -10.08 35.54 -21.76
C ALA A 161 -10.27 34.91 -20.38
N GLU A 162 -11.14 35.48 -19.54
CA GLU A 162 -11.45 34.97 -18.19
C GLU A 162 -12.09 33.59 -18.27
N VAL A 163 -13.07 33.41 -19.17
CA VAL A 163 -13.71 32.12 -19.42
C VAL A 163 -12.70 31.06 -19.83
N SER A 164 -11.82 31.38 -20.78
CA SER A 164 -10.80 30.46 -21.28
C SER A 164 -9.78 30.10 -20.21
N GLN A 165 -9.33 31.09 -19.43
CA GLN A 165 -8.37 30.90 -18.35
C GLN A 165 -8.94 30.02 -17.24
N LEU A 166 -10.18 30.28 -16.82
CA LEU A 166 -10.88 29.47 -15.82
C LEU A 166 -11.09 28.04 -16.33
N ALA A 167 -11.48 27.89 -17.59
CA ALA A 167 -11.67 26.58 -18.19
C ALA A 167 -10.38 25.76 -18.21
N LEU A 168 -9.28 26.36 -18.64
CA LEU A 168 -7.97 25.73 -18.66
C LEU A 168 -7.49 25.39 -17.24
N ALA A 169 -7.58 26.33 -16.31
CA ALA A 169 -7.09 26.15 -14.95
C ALA A 169 -7.84 25.03 -14.21
N LEU A 170 -9.18 25.02 -14.29
CA LEU A 170 -10.00 24.06 -13.55
C LEU A 170 -9.98 22.66 -14.18
N THR A 171 -9.98 22.53 -15.51
CA THR A 171 -9.83 21.22 -16.16
C THR A 171 -8.45 20.60 -15.89
N LYS A 172 -7.40 21.43 -15.84
CA LYS A 172 -6.07 20.99 -15.43
C LYS A 172 -6.04 20.58 -13.95
N LYS A 173 -6.62 21.40 -13.07
CA LYS A 173 -6.75 21.09 -11.64
C LYS A 173 -7.46 19.75 -11.42
N TRP A 174 -8.58 19.52 -12.11
CA TRP A 174 -9.34 18.27 -12.05
C TRP A 174 -8.47 17.07 -12.45
N SER A 175 -7.77 17.18 -13.58
CA SER A 175 -6.94 16.10 -14.11
C SER A 175 -5.79 15.75 -13.15
N LEU A 176 -5.09 16.76 -12.64
CA LEU A 176 -4.00 16.59 -11.66
C LEU A 176 -4.51 16.00 -10.33
N GLY A 177 -5.68 16.46 -9.85
CA GLY A 177 -6.29 15.95 -8.62
C GLY A 177 -6.68 14.47 -8.74
N ARG A 178 -7.13 14.03 -9.92
CA ARG A 178 -7.45 12.63 -10.19
C ARG A 178 -6.20 11.77 -10.31
N GLU A 179 -5.17 12.25 -10.99
CA GLU A 179 -3.87 11.58 -11.09
C GLU A 179 -3.24 11.38 -9.70
N THR A 180 -3.25 12.42 -8.87
CA THR A 180 -2.74 12.37 -7.49
C THR A 180 -3.46 11.31 -6.67
N ARG A 181 -4.80 11.27 -6.73
CA ARG A 181 -5.60 10.26 -6.01
C ARG A 181 -5.36 8.85 -6.51
N LYS A 182 -5.20 8.65 -7.82
CA LYS A 182 -4.84 7.35 -8.40
C LYS A 182 -3.49 6.88 -7.88
N SER A 183 -2.48 7.75 -7.88
CA SER A 183 -1.14 7.45 -7.36
C SER A 183 -1.16 7.12 -5.87
N LEU A 184 -1.95 7.84 -5.06
CA LEU A 184 -2.13 7.54 -3.64
C LEU A 184 -2.82 6.19 -3.40
N ALA A 185 -3.82 5.84 -4.22
CA ALA A 185 -4.48 4.54 -4.13
C ALA A 185 -3.50 3.40 -4.44
N GLN A 186 -2.70 3.53 -5.50
CA GLN A 186 -1.67 2.55 -5.86
C GLN A 186 -0.61 2.39 -4.77
N LEU A 187 -0.15 3.50 -4.17
CA LEU A 187 0.81 3.45 -3.07
C LEU A 187 0.23 2.74 -1.84
N ARG A 188 -1.04 3.00 -1.50
CA ARG A 188 -1.72 2.34 -0.38
C ARG A 188 -1.86 0.84 -0.59
N GLU A 189 -2.18 0.42 -1.81
CA GLU A 189 -2.26 -1.00 -2.18
C GLU A 189 -0.90 -1.69 -2.00
N ALA A 190 0.18 -1.09 -2.53
CA ALA A 190 1.53 -1.63 -2.38
C ALA A 190 2.01 -1.70 -0.92
N LEU A 191 1.62 -0.73 -0.08
CA LEU A 191 1.89 -0.78 1.36
C LEU A 191 1.17 -1.95 2.04
N GLY A 192 -0.10 -2.19 1.68
CA GLY A 192 -0.87 -3.33 2.21
C GLY A 192 -0.27 -4.68 1.82
N GLU A 193 0.19 -4.84 0.58
CA GLU A 193 0.90 -6.05 0.14
C GLU A 193 2.20 -6.26 0.92
N ARG A 194 2.96 -5.18 1.15
CA ARG A 194 4.21 -5.25 1.92
C ARG A 194 3.97 -5.60 3.38
N GLU A 195 2.91 -5.07 3.99
CA GLU A 195 2.51 -5.40 5.37
C GLU A 195 2.20 -6.89 5.51
N GLN A 196 1.42 -7.46 4.57
CA GLN A 196 1.11 -8.89 4.57
C GLN A 196 2.36 -9.78 4.43
N LEU A 197 3.33 -9.38 3.61
CA LEU A 197 4.60 -10.10 3.48
C LEU A 197 5.42 -10.05 4.76
N LEU A 198 5.44 -8.91 5.45
CA LEU A 198 6.14 -8.75 6.73
C LEU A 198 5.50 -9.61 7.82
N ASP A 199 4.17 -9.66 7.89
CA ASP A 199 3.46 -10.52 8.84
C ASP A 199 3.69 -12.01 8.59
N ALA A 200 3.70 -12.41 7.31
CA ALA A 200 4.00 -13.79 6.92
C ALA A 200 5.43 -14.18 7.28
N LEU A 201 6.40 -13.29 7.03
CA LEU A 201 7.80 -13.50 7.39
C LEU A 201 7.96 -13.56 8.92
N GLY A 202 7.34 -12.63 9.66
CA GLY A 202 7.32 -12.61 11.12
C GLY A 202 6.81 -13.92 11.70
N SER A 203 5.64 -14.38 11.24
CA SER A 203 5.06 -15.67 11.63
C SER A 203 5.99 -16.85 11.32
N SER A 204 6.70 -16.81 10.19
CA SER A 204 7.67 -17.86 9.85
C SER A 204 8.90 -17.82 10.76
N THR A 205 9.38 -16.63 11.11
CA THR A 205 10.51 -16.49 12.05
C THR A 205 10.15 -16.96 13.45
N GLU A 206 8.94 -16.67 13.94
CA GLU A 206 8.45 -17.17 15.23
C GLU A 206 8.37 -18.70 15.25
N ARG A 207 7.86 -19.32 14.17
CA ARG A 207 7.87 -20.79 14.02
C ARG A 207 9.27 -21.36 14.06
N MET A 208 10.21 -20.79 13.30
CA MET A 208 11.60 -21.24 13.31
C MET A 208 12.23 -21.10 14.70
N CYS A 209 12.05 -19.96 15.37
CA CYS A 209 12.57 -19.76 16.74
C CYS A 209 11.99 -20.78 17.72
N SER A 210 10.71 -21.13 17.61
CA SER A 210 10.09 -22.18 18.43
C SER A 210 10.72 -23.56 18.16
N GLU A 211 10.95 -23.92 16.90
CA GLU A 211 11.60 -25.18 16.53
C GLU A 211 13.06 -25.24 17.01
N TYR A 212 13.82 -24.15 16.82
CA TYR A 212 15.19 -24.05 17.34
C TYR A 212 15.22 -24.13 18.86
N GLY A 213 14.24 -23.55 19.56
CA GLY A 213 14.10 -23.66 21.01
C GLY A 213 13.97 -25.10 21.47
N LYS A 214 13.07 -25.89 20.85
CA LYS A 214 12.90 -27.32 21.15
C LYS A 214 14.19 -28.12 20.90
N ILE A 215 14.88 -27.85 19.79
CA ILE A 215 16.16 -28.50 19.47
C ILE A 215 17.21 -28.15 20.51
N ALA A 216 17.31 -26.88 20.92
CA ALA A 216 18.25 -26.44 21.93
C ALA A 216 17.99 -27.12 23.29
N GLU A 217 16.73 -27.20 23.73
CA GLU A 217 16.34 -27.93 24.95
C GLU A 217 16.72 -29.43 24.87
N HIS A 218 16.48 -30.07 23.71
CA HIS A 218 16.84 -31.47 23.49
C HIS A 218 18.37 -31.70 23.52
N ILE A 219 19.14 -30.79 22.91
CA ILE A 219 20.61 -30.83 22.93
C ILE A 219 21.12 -30.66 24.37
N GLU A 220 20.59 -29.69 25.12
CA GLU A 220 20.97 -29.44 26.52
C GLU A 220 20.67 -30.65 27.40
N SER A 221 19.49 -31.26 27.23
CA SER A 221 19.10 -32.51 27.90
C SER A 221 20.06 -33.67 27.55
N SER A 222 20.45 -33.79 26.28
CA SER A 222 21.39 -34.83 25.82
C SER A 222 22.80 -34.64 26.38
N PHE A 223 23.31 -33.41 26.42
CA PHE A 223 24.60 -33.10 27.06
C PHE A 223 24.60 -33.47 28.55
N HIS A 224 23.51 -33.14 29.25
CA HIS A 224 23.37 -33.50 30.66
C HIS A 224 23.39 -35.03 30.87
N ALA A 225 22.70 -35.79 30.01
CA ALA A 225 22.73 -37.26 30.06
C ALA A 225 24.15 -37.82 29.81
N ILE A 226 24.89 -37.27 28.83
CA ILE A 226 26.28 -37.66 28.57
C ILE A 226 27.17 -37.39 29.79
N GLU A 227 27.00 -36.24 30.45
CA GLU A 227 27.79 -35.88 31.62
C GLU A 227 27.57 -36.85 32.78
N VAL A 228 26.30 -37.21 33.06
CA VAL A 228 25.93 -38.18 34.09
C VAL A 228 26.54 -39.55 33.80
N LEU A 229 26.44 -40.03 32.56
CA LEU A 229 27.01 -41.33 32.17
C LEU A 229 28.53 -41.34 32.24
N THR A 230 29.18 -40.22 31.88
CA THR A 230 30.63 -40.08 31.97
C THR A 230 31.10 -40.19 33.43
N ARG A 231 30.43 -39.51 34.37
CA ARG A 231 30.73 -39.62 35.80
C ARG A 231 30.49 -41.04 36.34
N ALA A 232 29.38 -41.68 35.94
CA ALA A 232 29.08 -43.04 36.34
C ALA A 232 30.15 -44.03 35.83
N TYR A 233 30.59 -43.89 34.58
CA TYR A 233 31.68 -44.70 34.01
C TYR A 233 33.00 -44.49 34.76
N GLN A 234 33.39 -43.24 35.01
CA GLN A 234 34.61 -42.92 35.76
C GLN A 234 34.60 -43.56 37.16
N SER A 235 33.46 -43.54 37.86
CA SER A 235 33.33 -44.18 39.17
C SER A 235 33.50 -45.70 39.15
N LEU A 236 33.13 -46.35 38.04
CA LEU A 236 33.31 -47.79 37.83
C LEU A 236 34.76 -48.13 37.51
N ASP A 237 35.42 -47.29 36.70
CA ASP A 237 36.83 -47.43 36.33
C ASP A 237 37.75 -47.27 37.55
N GLU A 238 37.48 -46.28 38.41
CA GLU A 238 38.20 -46.08 39.67
C GLU A 238 38.02 -47.26 40.65
N ALA A 239 36.86 -47.90 40.63
CA ALA A 239 36.55 -49.06 41.48
C ALA A 239 37.03 -50.39 40.89
N ALA A 240 37.61 -50.40 39.69
CA ALA A 240 38.04 -51.62 39.04
C ALA A 240 39.24 -52.26 39.75
N THR A 241 39.15 -53.56 40.03
CA THR A 241 40.25 -54.37 40.57
C THR A 241 40.58 -55.51 39.61
N PRO A 242 41.74 -56.20 39.75
CA PRO A 242 42.09 -57.36 38.92
C PRO A 242 41.05 -58.49 38.94
N GLU A 243 40.29 -58.60 40.03
CA GLU A 243 39.21 -59.58 40.22
C GLU A 243 37.90 -59.14 39.54
N GLY A 244 37.77 -57.84 39.22
CA GLY A 244 36.62 -57.22 38.56
C GLY A 244 36.13 -55.97 39.29
N VAL A 245 35.07 -55.34 38.77
CA VAL A 245 34.40 -54.21 39.43
C VAL A 245 33.43 -54.73 40.51
N PRO A 246 33.51 -54.30 41.78
CA PRO A 246 32.65 -54.74 42.86
C PRO A 246 31.16 -54.48 42.60
N ALA A 247 30.28 -55.37 43.07
CA ALA A 247 28.83 -55.21 42.92
C ALA A 247 28.27 -53.92 43.55
N ALA A 248 28.93 -53.40 44.59
CA ALA A 248 28.59 -52.13 45.23
C ALA A 248 28.84 -50.93 44.29
N ALA A 249 29.93 -50.93 43.52
CA ALA A 249 30.25 -49.87 42.57
C ALA A 249 29.24 -49.83 41.41
N TRP A 250 28.82 -50.98 40.89
CA TRP A 250 27.72 -51.08 39.93
C TRP A 250 26.39 -50.54 40.46
N THR A 251 26.13 -50.72 41.75
CA THR A 251 24.89 -50.25 42.38
C THR A 251 24.93 -48.74 42.64
N ALA A 252 26.09 -48.19 43.02
CA ALA A 252 26.30 -46.76 43.16
C ALA A 252 26.21 -46.02 41.81
N ALA A 253 26.83 -46.55 40.75
CA ALA A 253 26.73 -45.99 39.40
C ALA A 253 25.28 -45.99 38.88
N ALA A 254 24.53 -47.07 39.13
CA ALA A 254 23.10 -47.13 38.77
C ALA A 254 22.26 -46.09 39.55
N GLN A 255 22.55 -45.88 40.84
CA GLN A 255 21.89 -44.85 41.65
C GLN A 255 22.23 -43.42 41.20
N GLN A 256 23.45 -43.16 40.72
CA GLN A 256 23.81 -41.86 40.16
C GLN A 256 23.04 -41.54 38.88
N VAL A 257 22.87 -42.52 37.99
CA VAL A 257 22.05 -42.39 36.78
C VAL A 257 20.57 -42.21 37.13
N GLU A 258 20.08 -42.91 38.17
CA GLU A 258 18.68 -42.84 38.61
C GLU A 258 18.34 -41.52 39.35
N ALA A 259 19.26 -41.00 40.16
CA ALA A 259 19.10 -39.72 40.85
C ALA A 259 19.16 -38.51 39.89
N ALA A 260 19.86 -38.64 38.76
CA ALA A 260 19.96 -37.61 37.74
C ALA A 260 18.87 -37.70 36.66
N SER A 261 17.81 -38.49 36.90
CA SER A 261 16.68 -38.63 35.98
C SER A 261 15.49 -37.77 36.44
N PRO A 262 15.29 -36.56 35.89
CA PRO A 262 14.00 -35.90 35.93
C PRO A 262 13.32 -35.88 34.55
N GLN A 263 12.03 -35.56 34.61
CA GLN A 263 10.95 -35.81 33.65
C GLN A 263 11.19 -35.24 32.24
N GLY A 264 10.57 -35.88 31.24
CA GLY A 264 10.58 -35.46 29.82
C GLY A 264 11.24 -36.48 28.89
N GLU A 265 11.60 -36.06 27.68
CA GLU A 265 12.28 -36.90 26.65
C GLU A 265 13.61 -37.54 27.15
N MET A 266 14.21 -36.97 28.20
CA MET A 266 15.39 -37.49 28.89
C MET A 266 15.17 -38.88 29.51
N ALA A 267 13.91 -39.24 29.78
CA ALA A 267 13.56 -40.53 30.37
C ALA A 267 13.94 -41.70 29.47
N GLU A 268 13.83 -41.58 28.14
CA GLU A 268 14.02 -42.68 27.19
C GLU A 268 15.51 -42.99 26.95
N THR A 269 16.34 -41.94 26.84
CA THR A 269 17.81 -42.06 26.74
C THR A 269 18.42 -42.58 28.05
N LEU A 270 17.97 -42.06 29.21
CA LEU A 270 18.45 -42.55 30.51
C LEU A 270 17.93 -43.95 30.85
N THR A 271 16.71 -44.33 30.46
CA THR A 271 16.25 -45.73 30.60
C THR A 271 17.03 -46.68 29.71
N THR A 272 17.33 -46.29 28.47
CA THR A 272 18.18 -47.10 27.58
C THR A 272 19.59 -47.26 28.14
N ALA A 273 20.17 -46.19 28.67
CA ALA A 273 21.48 -46.24 29.31
C ALA A 273 21.47 -47.11 30.59
N ARG A 274 20.43 -47.01 31.42
CA ARG A 274 20.20 -47.87 32.59
C ARG A 274 20.10 -49.34 32.20
N ALA A 275 19.28 -49.67 31.20
CA ALA A 275 19.11 -51.04 30.71
C ALA A 275 20.43 -51.63 30.21
N THR A 276 21.27 -50.80 29.58
CA THR A 276 22.62 -51.16 29.14
C THR A 276 23.53 -51.44 30.35
N LEU A 277 23.52 -50.56 31.36
CA LEU A 277 24.30 -50.71 32.59
C LEU A 277 23.92 -51.99 33.37
N ASP A 278 22.62 -52.27 33.49
CA ASP A 278 22.10 -53.48 34.14
C ASP A 278 22.49 -54.75 33.36
N SER A 279 22.54 -54.67 32.03
CA SER A 279 23.02 -55.76 31.18
C SER A 279 24.51 -56.02 31.39
N PHE A 280 25.34 -54.98 31.47
CA PHE A 280 26.76 -55.11 31.81
C PHE A 280 26.98 -55.67 33.23
N LYS A 281 26.18 -55.23 34.21
CA LYS A 281 26.21 -55.77 35.57
C LYS A 281 25.93 -57.28 35.60
N LYS A 282 24.93 -57.75 34.85
CA LYS A 282 24.61 -59.18 34.70
C LYS A 282 25.75 -59.97 34.04
N ILE A 283 26.34 -59.43 32.98
CA ILE A 283 27.48 -60.04 32.29
C ILE A 283 28.66 -60.17 33.26
N ASN A 284 29.00 -59.10 33.99
CA ASN A 284 30.12 -59.09 34.93
C ASN A 284 29.92 -60.11 36.08
N ALA A 285 28.71 -60.21 36.63
CA ALA A 285 28.39 -61.23 37.63
C ALA A 285 28.50 -62.67 37.08
N THR A 286 28.14 -62.88 35.81
CA THR A 286 28.28 -64.16 35.12
C THR A 286 29.76 -64.51 34.92
N VAL A 287 30.60 -63.54 34.53
CA VAL A 287 32.05 -63.73 34.38
C VAL A 287 32.72 -64.01 35.72
N ALA A 288 32.34 -63.32 36.79
CA ALA A 288 32.86 -63.56 38.14
C ALA A 288 32.54 -64.99 38.62
N THR A 289 31.29 -65.45 38.45
CA THR A 289 30.89 -66.83 38.81
C THR A 289 31.53 -67.90 37.92
N MET A 290 31.80 -67.59 36.64
CA MET A 290 32.59 -68.46 35.76
C MET A 290 34.05 -68.55 36.19
N ARG A 291 34.68 -67.45 36.62
CA ARG A 291 36.04 -67.43 37.20
C ARG A 291 36.11 -68.23 38.48
N GLU A 292 35.13 -68.08 39.37
CA GLU A 292 35.05 -68.81 40.64
C GLU A 292 34.87 -70.32 40.41
N LYS A 293 34.03 -70.72 39.44
CA LYS A 293 33.87 -72.12 39.00
C LYS A 293 35.08 -72.68 38.25
N ALA A 294 35.86 -71.82 37.58
CA ALA A 294 37.08 -72.21 36.87
C ALA A 294 38.27 -72.45 37.83
N GLY A 295 38.17 -72.09 39.10
CA GLY A 295 39.11 -72.51 40.14
C GLY A 295 40.57 -72.17 39.85
N VAL A 296 40.95 -70.90 40.03
CA VAL A 296 42.32 -70.59 40.45
C VAL A 296 42.32 -70.55 41.97
N GLY A 297 42.38 -71.73 42.57
CA GLY A 297 43.10 -71.90 43.82
C GLY A 297 44.57 -72.16 43.44
N GLY A 298 45.45 -71.23 43.81
CA GLY A 298 46.89 -71.30 43.55
C GLY A 298 47.46 -69.96 43.09
#